data_AF-A0A6S6Y7W4-F1
#
_entry.id   AF-A0A6S6Y7W4-F1
#
_cell.length_a   1.000
_cell.length_b   1.000
_cell.length_c   1.000
_cell.angle_alpha   90.00
_cell.angle_beta   90.00
_cell.angle_gamma   90.00
#
_symmetry.space_group_name_H-M   'P 1'
#
loop_
_entity.id
_entity.type
_entity.pdbx_description
1 polymer ?
#
loop_
_entity_poly.entity_id
_entity_poly.type
_entity_poly.pdbx_seq_one_letter_code
_entity_poly.pdbx_strand_id
1 'polypeptide(L)'
;MLLVGFDKIDLHDTKHFNRMVHFFLYNYKFERVWKNPDTDLEKLKHYRAVLSPDFSMYVEMAPVLQLTNTFRNRWCGAYFASKGIRVIPTVSWGNENTFEFCFDGIEKGSTVAVSTYMVSEHDNRQDQKEFFLKGYNEMLRRIEPEKIICYNEPFPEMQGDIVFVDYDRSSWKYMDKDSYIPSKYAKYICGEEPLPVGSNLIIKSGSVVNDYQQNYNSLVQTGMGSAYGGQWKPNPNKPNDRILWGPPNTIQKYYMENRQGTNGYWVSVKYDSRGWAIKNRHYTDHNQPWAHTNPHDKIINWDPNNGTPDLSGHDINYPLEEYPNGAPEFKFYKYKGEIPMILTVNEDAYQFKTLSEFKSCMSRGGDVEFKWKGIDYTLSSVWPNDKMKFSIGPCTRVEKDCTVYDTVDELLEYKVGGDRLRDIITQAEIIDRTL
;
A
#
# COMPACT_ATOMS: atom_id res chain seq x y z
N MET A 1 -18.80 0.24 12.24
CA MET A 1 -19.13 -1.18 12.53
C MET A 1 -17.83 -1.98 12.49
N LEU A 2 -17.73 -3.20 13.06
CA LEU A 2 -16.57 -4.06 12.82
C LEU A 2 -16.92 -5.22 11.89
N LEU A 3 -16.00 -5.53 10.99
CA LEU A 3 -16.08 -6.66 10.07
C LEU A 3 -14.99 -7.68 10.44
N VAL A 4 -15.07 -8.88 9.85
CA VAL A 4 -14.02 -9.91 9.92
C VAL A 4 -13.61 -10.32 8.51
N GLY A 5 -12.31 -10.43 8.25
CA GLY A 5 -11.80 -10.85 6.94
C GLY A 5 -12.11 -12.32 6.68
N PHE A 6 -12.54 -12.66 5.46
CA PHE A 6 -12.77 -14.05 5.05
C PHE A 6 -11.55 -14.98 5.22
N ASP A 7 -10.32 -14.45 5.25
CA ASP A 7 -9.12 -15.23 5.55
C ASP A 7 -8.88 -15.51 7.04
N LYS A 8 -9.82 -15.10 7.91
CA LYS A 8 -9.78 -15.27 9.38
C LYS A 8 -11.00 -15.99 9.97
N ILE A 9 -11.99 -16.34 9.16
CA ILE A 9 -13.18 -17.05 9.66
C ILE A 9 -12.88 -18.51 10.02
N ASP A 10 -13.48 -19.00 11.09
CA ASP A 10 -13.34 -20.40 11.56
C ASP A 10 -14.67 -20.94 12.10
N LEU A 11 -14.85 -22.27 12.11
CA LEU A 11 -16.07 -22.92 12.62
C LEU A 11 -16.19 -22.86 14.15
N HIS A 12 -15.09 -22.62 14.87
CA HIS A 12 -15.04 -22.62 16.32
C HIS A 12 -14.85 -21.21 16.91
N ASP A 13 -14.72 -20.18 16.07
CA ASP A 13 -14.59 -18.76 16.44
C ASP A 13 -15.94 -18.14 16.87
N THR A 14 -16.47 -18.64 17.99
CA THR A 14 -17.71 -18.13 18.58
C THR A 14 -17.63 -16.66 19.03
N LYS A 15 -16.42 -16.08 19.13
CA LYS A 15 -16.21 -14.69 19.55
C LYS A 15 -16.63 -13.68 18.48
N HIS A 16 -16.58 -14.04 17.20
CA HIS A 16 -16.78 -13.10 16.10
C HIS A 16 -18.00 -13.38 15.21
N PHE A 17 -18.83 -14.37 15.53
CA PHE A 17 -20.09 -14.67 14.82
C PHE A 17 -21.08 -13.50 14.76
N ASN A 18 -21.00 -12.53 15.68
CA ASN A 18 -21.81 -11.29 15.62
C ASN A 18 -21.31 -10.27 14.58
N ARG A 19 -20.11 -10.45 14.00
CA ARG A 19 -19.55 -9.60 12.95
C ARG A 19 -20.00 -10.07 11.56
N MET A 20 -19.86 -9.19 10.57
CA MET A 20 -20.08 -9.55 9.16
C MET A 20 -18.76 -9.89 8.48
N VAL A 21 -18.78 -10.86 7.56
CA VAL A 21 -17.59 -11.28 6.81
C VAL A 21 -17.36 -10.36 5.61
N HIS A 22 -16.13 -9.87 5.40
CA HIS A 22 -15.75 -9.06 4.25
C HIS A 22 -14.70 -9.73 3.36
N PHE A 23 -14.70 -9.32 2.09
CA PHE A 23 -13.78 -9.78 1.04
C PHE A 23 -12.86 -8.69 0.50
N PHE A 24 -12.79 -7.52 1.14
CA PHE A 24 -11.78 -6.48 0.91
C PHE A 24 -10.38 -7.00 1.28
N LEU A 25 -9.85 -7.89 0.46
CA LEU A 25 -8.71 -8.77 0.65
C LEU A 25 -8.10 -9.06 -0.72
N TYR A 26 -6.92 -9.68 -0.76
CA TYR A 26 -6.39 -10.14 -2.05
C TYR A 26 -7.23 -11.28 -2.61
N ASN A 27 -7.63 -11.23 -3.89
CA ASN A 27 -8.48 -12.23 -4.56
C ASN A 27 -8.04 -13.66 -4.27
N TYR A 28 -6.73 -13.96 -4.30
CA TYR A 28 -6.20 -15.31 -4.04
C TYR A 28 -6.60 -15.88 -2.67
N LYS A 29 -6.87 -15.03 -1.66
CA LYS A 29 -7.33 -15.45 -0.33
C LYS A 29 -8.74 -16.02 -0.34
N PHE A 30 -9.57 -15.60 -1.29
CA PHE A 30 -10.98 -15.99 -1.39
C PHE A 30 -11.38 -16.63 -2.72
N GLU A 31 -10.48 -16.72 -3.70
CA GLU A 31 -10.65 -17.37 -5.00
C GLU A 31 -11.32 -18.76 -4.90
N ARG A 32 -11.13 -19.47 -3.78
CA ARG A 32 -11.80 -20.74 -3.47
C ARG A 32 -13.33 -20.65 -3.41
N VAL A 33 -13.94 -19.52 -3.07
CA VAL A 33 -15.42 -19.38 -3.03
C VAL A 33 -16.04 -19.34 -4.43
N TRP A 34 -15.25 -19.01 -5.44
CA TRP A 34 -15.64 -19.15 -6.85
C TRP A 34 -15.40 -20.57 -7.35
N LYS A 35 -14.23 -21.15 -7.04
CA LYS A 35 -13.83 -22.48 -7.55
C LYS A 35 -14.55 -23.65 -6.89
N ASN A 36 -14.81 -23.55 -5.59
CA ASN A 36 -15.43 -24.58 -4.74
C ASN A 36 -16.43 -23.88 -3.79
N PRO A 37 -17.60 -23.44 -4.29
CA PRO A 37 -18.48 -22.51 -3.59
C PRO A 37 -19.11 -23.09 -2.31
N ASP A 38 -19.14 -24.41 -2.17
CA ASP A 38 -19.68 -25.10 -1.00
C ASP A 38 -18.71 -25.15 0.20
N THR A 39 -17.40 -25.03 -0.02
CA THR A 39 -16.36 -25.35 0.98
C THR A 39 -16.42 -24.52 2.26
N ASP A 40 -16.85 -23.26 2.17
CA ASP A 40 -16.91 -22.35 3.33
C ASP A 40 -18.36 -22.00 3.75
N LEU A 41 -19.39 -22.61 3.14
CA LEU A 41 -20.80 -22.27 3.44
C LEU A 41 -21.16 -22.43 4.92
N GLU A 42 -20.76 -23.53 5.56
CA GLU A 42 -21.08 -23.75 6.97
C GLU A 42 -20.42 -22.71 7.88
N LYS A 43 -19.18 -22.29 7.58
CA LYS A 43 -18.54 -21.16 8.28
C LYS A 43 -19.35 -19.89 8.11
N LEU A 44 -19.65 -19.54 6.86
CA LEU A 44 -20.33 -18.29 6.50
C LEU A 44 -21.73 -18.17 7.12
N LYS A 45 -22.45 -19.28 7.32
CA LYS A 45 -23.76 -19.32 8.01
C LYS A 45 -23.71 -18.93 9.49
N HIS A 46 -22.58 -19.11 10.16
CA HIS A 46 -22.44 -18.71 11.57
C HIS A 46 -22.26 -17.20 11.75
N TYR A 47 -21.78 -16.49 10.72
CA TYR A 47 -21.58 -15.05 10.77
C TYR A 47 -22.83 -14.27 10.40
N ARG A 48 -22.87 -13.02 10.85
CA ARG A 48 -24.11 -12.25 10.93
C ARG A 48 -24.67 -11.78 9.59
N ALA A 49 -23.75 -11.45 8.68
CA ALA A 49 -23.98 -11.25 7.26
C ALA A 49 -22.64 -11.44 6.52
N VAL A 50 -22.69 -11.52 5.20
CA VAL A 50 -21.53 -11.74 4.34
C VAL A 50 -21.58 -10.72 3.22
N LEU A 51 -20.53 -9.91 3.07
CA LEU A 51 -20.40 -9.05 1.88
C LEU A 51 -20.14 -9.95 0.65
N SER A 52 -20.62 -9.60 -0.55
CA SER A 52 -20.27 -10.40 -1.74
C SER A 52 -18.76 -10.30 -2.06
N PRO A 53 -18.14 -11.33 -2.66
CA PRO A 53 -16.70 -11.32 -2.92
C PRO A 53 -16.24 -10.18 -3.84
N ASP A 54 -15.26 -9.40 -3.39
CA ASP A 54 -14.77 -8.19 -4.06
C ASP A 54 -13.68 -8.50 -5.09
N PHE A 55 -14.03 -9.25 -6.15
CA PHE A 55 -13.11 -9.54 -7.24
C PHE A 55 -12.67 -8.24 -7.92
N SER A 56 -11.35 -8.01 -7.93
CA SER A 56 -10.76 -6.72 -8.33
C SER A 56 -11.19 -6.18 -9.70
N MET A 57 -11.31 -4.85 -9.76
CA MET A 57 -11.78 -4.08 -10.91
C MET A 57 -10.78 -2.94 -11.19
N TYR A 58 -9.63 -3.27 -11.79
CA TYR A 58 -8.63 -2.25 -12.11
C TYR A 58 -8.90 -1.55 -13.44
N VAL A 59 -8.52 -0.29 -13.55
CA VAL A 59 -8.71 0.51 -14.78
C VAL A 59 -7.88 -0.02 -15.96
N GLU A 60 -6.75 -0.69 -15.68
CA GLU A 60 -5.88 -1.30 -16.68
C GLU A 60 -6.26 -2.75 -17.04
N MET A 61 -7.24 -3.35 -16.36
CA MET A 61 -7.75 -4.66 -16.75
C MET A 61 -8.50 -4.59 -18.09
N ALA A 62 -8.31 -5.60 -18.94
CA ALA A 62 -9.11 -5.76 -20.14
C ALA A 62 -10.62 -5.80 -19.78
N PRO A 63 -11.52 -5.14 -20.54
CA PRO A 63 -12.95 -5.05 -20.21
C PRO A 63 -13.64 -6.41 -19.99
N VAL A 64 -13.19 -7.46 -20.68
CA VAL A 64 -13.68 -8.84 -20.46
C VAL A 64 -13.40 -9.35 -19.05
N LEU A 65 -12.26 -9.02 -18.45
CA LEU A 65 -11.92 -9.38 -17.07
C LEU A 65 -12.74 -8.58 -16.07
N GLN A 66 -12.97 -7.29 -16.34
CA GLN A 66 -13.83 -6.43 -15.51
C GLN A 66 -15.27 -6.95 -15.48
N LEU A 67 -15.83 -7.30 -16.66
CA LEU A 67 -17.14 -7.92 -16.77
C LEU A 67 -17.20 -9.28 -16.05
N THR A 68 -16.16 -10.11 -16.22
CA THR A 68 -16.07 -11.43 -15.58
C THR A 68 -16.00 -11.33 -14.06
N ASN A 69 -15.20 -10.40 -13.50
CA ASN A 69 -15.10 -10.20 -12.06
C ASN A 69 -16.39 -9.62 -11.45
N THR A 70 -17.08 -8.73 -12.17
CA THR A 70 -18.44 -8.30 -11.79
C THR A 70 -19.39 -9.50 -11.74
N PHE A 71 -19.43 -10.33 -12.80
CA PHE A 71 -20.26 -11.53 -12.83
C PHE A 71 -19.96 -12.48 -11.67
N ARG A 72 -18.68 -12.76 -11.38
CA ARG A 72 -18.25 -13.63 -10.27
C ARG A 72 -18.68 -13.09 -8.91
N ASN A 73 -18.61 -11.77 -8.69
CA ASN A 73 -19.13 -11.11 -7.47
C ASN A 73 -20.63 -11.37 -7.32
N ARG A 74 -21.43 -11.09 -8.37
CA ARG A 74 -22.89 -11.28 -8.35
C ARG A 74 -23.27 -12.74 -8.15
N TRP A 75 -22.62 -13.65 -8.87
CA TRP A 75 -22.88 -15.08 -8.80
C TRP A 75 -22.58 -15.64 -7.41
N CYS A 76 -21.43 -15.33 -6.81
CA CYS A 76 -21.10 -15.78 -5.45
C CYS A 76 -22.08 -15.20 -4.43
N GLY A 77 -22.45 -13.91 -4.55
CA GLY A 77 -23.43 -13.28 -3.68
C GLY A 77 -24.82 -13.93 -3.77
N ALA A 78 -25.32 -14.15 -4.99
CA ALA A 78 -26.59 -14.84 -5.22
C ALA A 78 -26.55 -16.31 -4.73
N TYR A 79 -25.42 -17.01 -4.93
CA TYR A 79 -25.23 -18.37 -4.44
C TYR A 79 -25.31 -18.44 -2.91
N PHE A 80 -24.57 -17.59 -2.20
CA PHE A 80 -24.65 -17.51 -0.73
C PHE A 80 -26.07 -17.20 -0.25
N ALA A 81 -26.75 -16.24 -0.87
CA ALA A 81 -28.14 -15.90 -0.57
C ALA A 81 -29.10 -17.09 -0.80
N SER A 82 -28.89 -17.88 -1.86
CA SER A 82 -29.67 -19.11 -2.12
C SER A 82 -29.51 -20.19 -1.05
N LYS A 83 -28.42 -20.14 -0.27
CA LYS A 83 -28.12 -21.05 0.85
C LYS A 83 -28.58 -20.51 2.21
N GLY A 84 -29.35 -19.41 2.23
CA GLY A 84 -29.89 -18.79 3.43
C GLY A 84 -28.94 -17.85 4.17
N ILE A 85 -27.78 -17.53 3.59
CA ILE A 85 -26.84 -16.54 4.16
C ILE A 85 -27.38 -15.14 3.87
N ARG A 86 -27.33 -14.24 4.85
CA ARG A 86 -27.63 -12.81 4.64
C ARG A 86 -26.47 -12.17 3.87
N VAL A 87 -26.71 -11.76 2.62
CA VAL A 87 -25.68 -11.18 1.75
C VAL A 87 -25.90 -9.68 1.55
N ILE A 88 -24.81 -8.92 1.56
CA ILE A 88 -24.78 -7.51 1.19
C ILE A 88 -23.89 -7.37 -0.06
N PRO A 89 -24.37 -6.84 -1.19
CA PRO A 89 -23.56 -6.69 -2.41
C PRO A 89 -22.41 -5.70 -2.21
N THR A 90 -21.19 -6.15 -2.49
CA THR A 90 -20.02 -5.30 -2.65
C THR A 90 -19.98 -4.73 -4.08
N VAL A 91 -19.70 -3.44 -4.20
CA VAL A 91 -19.68 -2.71 -5.46
C VAL A 91 -18.28 -2.16 -5.73
N SER A 92 -17.75 -2.52 -6.90
CA SER A 92 -16.45 -2.10 -7.41
C SER A 92 -16.59 -1.81 -8.91
N TRP A 93 -15.90 -0.79 -9.40
CA TRP A 93 -15.97 -0.30 -10.77
C TRP A 93 -14.57 -0.05 -11.33
N GLY A 94 -14.44 -0.07 -12.66
CA GLY A 94 -13.30 0.51 -13.37
C GLY A 94 -13.64 1.93 -13.81
N ASN A 95 -13.11 2.35 -14.96
CA ASN A 95 -13.49 3.64 -15.57
C ASN A 95 -14.97 3.66 -15.99
N GLU A 96 -15.43 4.80 -16.49
CA GLU A 96 -16.83 5.05 -16.88
C GLU A 96 -17.37 4.04 -17.91
N ASN A 97 -16.50 3.40 -18.70
CA ASN A 97 -16.86 2.30 -19.60
C ASN A 97 -17.40 1.06 -18.87
N THR A 98 -17.00 0.84 -17.62
CA THR A 98 -17.51 -0.29 -16.81
C THR A 98 -18.89 -0.04 -16.25
N PHE A 99 -19.33 1.23 -16.20
CA PHE A 99 -20.61 1.59 -15.59
C PHE A 99 -21.78 0.91 -16.29
N GLU A 100 -21.67 0.62 -17.60
CA GLU A 100 -22.66 -0.15 -18.36
C GLU A 100 -23.14 -1.39 -17.59
N PHE A 101 -22.24 -2.16 -16.98
CA PHE A 101 -22.53 -3.43 -16.30
C PHE A 101 -22.21 -3.48 -14.79
N CYS A 102 -21.31 -2.64 -14.25
CA CYS A 102 -20.75 -2.84 -12.90
C CYS A 102 -21.73 -2.59 -11.75
N PHE A 103 -22.93 -2.07 -12.04
CA PHE A 103 -24.02 -1.89 -11.07
C PHE A 103 -25.17 -2.88 -11.26
N ASP A 104 -25.16 -3.66 -12.34
CA ASP A 104 -26.24 -4.58 -12.68
C ASP A 104 -26.28 -5.78 -11.72
N GLY A 105 -27.47 -6.39 -11.61
CA GLY A 105 -27.73 -7.48 -10.68
C GLY A 105 -27.80 -7.05 -9.20
N ILE A 106 -27.77 -5.76 -8.90
CA ILE A 106 -28.03 -5.22 -7.56
C ILE A 106 -29.44 -4.63 -7.52
N GLU A 107 -30.22 -4.97 -6.48
CA GLU A 107 -31.57 -4.47 -6.29
C GLU A 107 -31.56 -2.99 -5.86
N LYS A 108 -32.47 -2.19 -6.43
CA LYS A 108 -32.62 -0.78 -6.05
C LYS A 108 -33.04 -0.63 -4.59
N GLY A 109 -32.52 0.38 -3.90
CA GLY A 109 -32.75 0.58 -2.47
C GLY A 109 -31.92 -0.34 -1.56
N SER A 110 -31.21 -1.34 -2.09
CA SER A 110 -30.44 -2.27 -1.26
C SER A 110 -29.32 -1.58 -0.46
N THR A 111 -28.95 -2.17 0.67
CA THR A 111 -27.69 -1.81 1.34
C THR A 111 -26.54 -2.34 0.49
N VAL A 112 -25.55 -1.48 0.21
CA VAL A 112 -24.34 -1.84 -0.56
C VAL A 112 -23.08 -1.69 0.30
N ALA A 113 -21.99 -2.34 -0.10
CA ALA A 113 -20.67 -2.13 0.48
C ALA A 113 -19.66 -1.65 -0.57
N VAL A 114 -18.78 -0.73 -0.17
CA VAL A 114 -17.66 -0.21 -0.98
C VAL A 114 -16.41 -0.11 -0.11
N SER A 115 -15.24 0.00 -0.72
CA SER A 115 -13.99 0.28 -0.01
C SER A 115 -13.26 1.46 -0.62
N THR A 116 -12.85 2.40 0.23
CA THR A 116 -11.92 3.48 -0.16
C THR A 116 -10.46 3.08 -0.01
N TYR A 117 -10.14 1.96 0.66
CA TYR A 117 -8.77 1.62 1.06
C TYR A 117 -7.72 1.73 -0.07
N MET A 118 -7.97 1.09 -1.22
CA MET A 118 -7.03 1.07 -2.36
C MET A 118 -6.97 2.38 -3.17
N VAL A 119 -7.97 3.26 -2.98
CA VAL A 119 -8.09 4.55 -3.65
C VAL A 119 -7.78 5.73 -2.72
N SER A 120 -7.60 5.50 -1.42
CA SER A 120 -7.10 6.49 -0.46
C SER A 120 -5.59 6.68 -0.60
N GLU A 121 -5.09 7.84 -0.17
CA GLU A 121 -3.66 8.09 -0.02
C GLU A 121 -3.03 7.13 0.99
N HIS A 122 -1.94 6.47 0.60
CA HIS A 122 -1.14 5.57 1.44
C HIS A 122 0.25 5.35 0.80
N ASP A 123 1.26 4.98 1.60
CA ASP A 123 2.58 4.54 1.12
C ASP A 123 3.18 5.40 -0.01
N ASN A 124 3.26 6.73 0.21
CA ASN A 124 3.76 7.71 -0.75
C ASN A 124 2.96 7.82 -2.07
N ARG A 125 1.77 7.24 -2.17
CA ARG A 125 0.87 7.38 -3.33
C ARG A 125 -0.26 8.37 -3.03
N GLN A 126 -0.57 9.19 -4.04
CA GLN A 126 -1.75 10.06 -4.05
C GLN A 126 -3.03 9.23 -3.95
N ASP A 127 -4.12 9.86 -3.51
CA ASP A 127 -5.44 9.28 -3.64
C ASP A 127 -5.87 9.17 -5.12
N GLN A 128 -6.93 8.40 -5.35
CA GLN A 128 -7.61 8.24 -6.63
C GLN A 128 -9.07 8.72 -6.49
N LYS A 129 -9.28 9.81 -5.74
CA LYS A 129 -10.60 10.28 -5.31
C LYS A 129 -11.51 10.64 -6.47
N GLU A 130 -11.02 11.31 -7.51
CA GLU A 130 -11.86 11.69 -8.67
C GLU A 130 -12.43 10.45 -9.36
N PHE A 131 -11.57 9.46 -9.63
CA PHE A 131 -11.96 8.15 -10.16
C PHE A 131 -13.03 7.47 -9.28
N PHE A 132 -12.80 7.43 -7.97
CA PHE A 132 -13.74 6.80 -7.04
C PHE A 132 -15.09 7.53 -7.02
N LEU A 133 -15.09 8.86 -6.86
CA LEU A 133 -16.31 9.66 -6.76
C LEU A 133 -17.17 9.58 -8.03
N LYS A 134 -16.58 9.45 -9.23
CA LYS A 134 -17.33 9.24 -10.48
C LYS A 134 -18.20 7.98 -10.43
N GLY A 135 -17.59 6.83 -10.13
CA GLY A 135 -18.32 5.55 -10.04
C GLY A 135 -19.23 5.49 -8.82
N TYR A 136 -18.84 6.13 -7.71
CA TYR A 136 -19.68 6.26 -6.52
C TYR A 136 -20.97 7.05 -6.81
N ASN A 137 -20.88 8.18 -7.53
CA ASN A 137 -22.06 8.97 -7.88
C ASN A 137 -22.97 8.24 -8.88
N GLU A 138 -22.40 7.48 -9.82
CA GLU A 138 -23.19 6.62 -10.70
C GLU A 138 -23.84 5.44 -9.94
N MET A 139 -23.15 4.87 -8.96
CA MET A 139 -23.70 3.86 -8.03
C MET A 139 -24.93 4.41 -7.29
N LEU A 140 -24.81 5.62 -6.71
CA LEU A 140 -25.93 6.32 -6.07
C LEU A 140 -27.11 6.49 -7.04
N ARG A 141 -26.85 6.93 -8.28
CA ARG A 141 -27.87 7.18 -9.29
C ARG A 141 -28.59 5.92 -9.78
N ARG A 142 -27.90 4.78 -9.87
CA ARG A 142 -28.47 3.53 -10.39
C ARG A 142 -29.12 2.66 -9.32
N ILE A 143 -28.44 2.50 -8.20
CA ILE A 143 -28.84 1.58 -7.13
C ILE A 143 -29.74 2.30 -6.12
N GLU A 144 -29.63 3.62 -5.97
CA GLU A 144 -30.38 4.41 -4.99
C GLU A 144 -30.30 3.79 -3.57
N PRO A 145 -29.10 3.44 -3.07
CA PRO A 145 -28.96 2.55 -1.91
C PRO A 145 -29.46 3.21 -0.61
N GLU A 146 -30.24 2.47 0.20
CA GLU A 146 -30.72 2.96 1.50
C GLU A 146 -29.54 3.22 2.47
N LYS A 147 -28.50 2.39 2.40
CA LYS A 147 -27.28 2.47 3.22
C LYS A 147 -26.04 2.02 2.48
N ILE A 148 -24.90 2.61 2.83
CA ILE A 148 -23.61 2.34 2.20
C ILE A 148 -22.59 2.00 3.27
N ILE A 149 -22.14 0.76 3.33
CA ILE A 149 -21.03 0.35 4.21
C ILE A 149 -19.73 0.75 3.52
N CYS A 150 -19.00 1.70 4.10
CA CYS A 150 -17.70 2.13 3.60
C CYS A 150 -16.58 1.51 4.44
N TYR A 151 -15.79 0.63 3.83
CA TYR A 151 -14.59 0.06 4.44
C TYR A 151 -13.38 0.95 4.16
N ASN A 152 -12.68 1.35 5.22
CA ASN A 152 -11.76 2.49 5.27
C ASN A 152 -12.48 3.86 5.26
N GLU A 153 -11.72 4.92 5.56
CA GLU A 153 -12.21 6.28 5.75
C GLU A 153 -12.92 6.82 4.50
N PRO A 154 -14.18 7.30 4.59
CA PRO A 154 -14.89 7.90 3.46
C PRO A 154 -14.22 9.21 3.02
N PHE A 155 -14.22 9.50 1.73
CA PHE A 155 -13.89 10.85 1.26
C PHE A 155 -14.97 11.85 1.73
N PRO A 156 -14.61 13.08 2.12
CA PRO A 156 -15.56 14.11 2.57
C PRO A 156 -16.71 14.40 1.61
N GLU A 157 -16.49 14.18 0.30
CA GLU A 157 -17.46 14.39 -0.77
C GLU A 157 -18.45 13.23 -0.98
N MET A 158 -18.31 12.11 -0.27
CA MET A 158 -19.23 10.97 -0.37
C MET A 158 -20.61 11.29 0.25
N GLN A 159 -21.67 11.12 -0.53
CA GLN A 159 -23.06 11.42 -0.17
C GLN A 159 -23.86 10.14 0.16
N GLY A 160 -24.86 10.24 1.04
CA GLY A 160 -25.77 9.14 1.41
C GLY A 160 -25.66 8.73 2.89
N ASP A 161 -26.40 7.69 3.29
CA ASP A 161 -26.35 7.13 4.66
C ASP A 161 -25.15 6.16 4.79
N ILE A 162 -23.98 6.74 5.05
CA ILE A 162 -22.70 6.02 5.09
C ILE A 162 -22.46 5.42 6.49
N VAL A 163 -22.34 4.10 6.55
CA VAL A 163 -21.88 3.35 7.71
C VAL A 163 -20.38 3.12 7.59
N PHE A 164 -19.59 3.99 8.22
CA PHE A 164 -18.14 3.85 8.29
C PHE A 164 -17.71 2.57 9.04
N VAL A 165 -16.73 1.88 8.45
CA VAL A 165 -15.98 0.77 9.02
C VAL A 165 -14.50 1.13 9.00
N ASP A 166 -13.96 1.35 10.20
CA ASP A 166 -12.55 1.55 10.48
C ASP A 166 -11.75 0.32 10.00
N TYR A 167 -10.83 0.54 9.05
CA TYR A 167 -9.98 -0.49 8.45
C TYR A 167 -9.08 -1.14 9.51
N ASP A 168 -8.36 -0.32 10.28
CA ASP A 168 -7.38 -0.79 11.25
C ASP A 168 -8.06 -1.63 12.34
N ARG A 169 -9.18 -1.16 12.90
CA ARG A 169 -9.93 -1.92 13.93
C ARG A 169 -10.58 -3.19 13.38
N SER A 170 -10.89 -3.23 12.08
CA SER A 170 -11.41 -4.43 11.42
C SER A 170 -10.29 -5.34 10.87
N SER A 171 -9.02 -4.92 10.99
CA SER A 171 -7.88 -5.73 10.57
C SER A 171 -7.56 -6.82 11.60
N TRP A 172 -6.92 -7.89 11.14
CA TRP A 172 -6.47 -9.00 11.98
C TRP A 172 -5.59 -8.57 13.17
N LYS A 173 -4.91 -7.42 13.08
CA LYS A 173 -4.00 -6.89 14.12
C LYS A 173 -4.74 -6.37 15.35
N TYR A 174 -6.02 -5.99 15.20
CA TYR A 174 -6.84 -5.41 16.28
C TYR A 174 -8.15 -6.17 16.51
N MET A 175 -8.36 -7.29 15.80
CA MET A 175 -9.57 -8.13 15.83
C MET A 175 -10.05 -8.47 17.25
N ASP A 176 -9.13 -8.68 18.18
CA ASP A 176 -9.39 -9.05 19.59
C ASP A 176 -9.63 -7.87 20.55
N LYS A 177 -9.48 -6.61 20.12
CA LYS A 177 -9.57 -5.44 21.01
C LYS A 177 -10.98 -4.86 21.02
N ASP A 178 -11.84 -5.42 21.88
CA ASP A 178 -13.30 -5.16 21.93
C ASP A 178 -13.73 -3.78 22.52
N SER A 179 -12.93 -2.72 22.37
CA SER A 179 -13.31 -1.34 22.78
C SER A 179 -14.24 -0.62 21.77
N TYR A 180 -14.99 -1.39 20.97
CA TYR A 180 -15.78 -0.87 19.87
C TYR A 180 -17.24 -0.57 20.27
N ILE A 181 -17.73 0.63 19.94
CA ILE A 181 -19.13 1.03 20.11
C ILE A 181 -19.84 0.93 18.75
N PRO A 182 -20.81 0.01 18.57
CA PRO A 182 -21.58 -0.15 17.34
C PRO A 182 -22.32 1.11 16.88
N SER A 183 -22.43 1.28 15.56
CA SER A 183 -23.41 2.20 14.99
C SER A 183 -24.82 1.79 15.47
N LYS A 184 -25.69 2.77 15.76
CA LYS A 184 -27.08 2.54 16.17
C LYS A 184 -27.89 1.66 15.18
N TYR A 185 -27.44 1.56 13.93
CA TYR A 185 -28.07 0.72 12.90
C TYR A 185 -27.49 -0.70 12.79
N ALA A 186 -26.34 -0.98 13.43
CA ALA A 186 -25.65 -2.26 13.30
C ALA A 186 -26.59 -3.43 13.62
N LYS A 187 -27.33 -3.35 14.74
CA LYS A 187 -28.32 -4.34 15.16
C LYS A 187 -29.38 -4.69 14.11
N TYR A 188 -29.81 -3.76 13.26
CA TYR A 188 -30.81 -4.04 12.20
C TYR A 188 -30.17 -4.72 10.98
N ILE A 189 -29.04 -4.18 10.51
CA ILE A 189 -28.29 -4.72 9.36
C ILE A 189 -27.77 -6.13 9.69
N CYS A 190 -27.30 -6.32 10.92
CA CYS A 190 -26.99 -7.61 11.50
C CYS A 190 -28.23 -8.52 11.60
N GLY A 191 -29.36 -7.97 12.06
CA GLY A 191 -30.61 -8.70 12.32
C GLY A 191 -30.77 -9.19 13.76
N GLU A 192 -30.15 -8.48 14.72
CA GLU A 192 -30.32 -8.63 16.17
C GLU A 192 -31.65 -8.06 16.63
N GLU A 193 -32.13 -7.01 15.95
CA GLU A 193 -33.50 -6.56 16.03
C GLU A 193 -34.19 -6.72 14.66
N PRO A 194 -35.51 -7.00 14.64
CA PRO A 194 -36.30 -6.84 13.42
C PRO A 194 -36.26 -5.38 12.96
N LEU A 195 -36.46 -5.18 11.66
CA LEU A 195 -36.52 -3.86 11.06
C LEU A 195 -37.67 -3.04 11.69
N PRO A 196 -37.47 -1.73 11.97
CA PRO A 196 -38.55 -0.89 12.48
C PRO A 196 -39.77 -0.92 11.56
N VAL A 197 -40.97 -0.94 12.14
CA VAL A 197 -42.23 -0.97 11.36
C VAL A 197 -42.29 0.27 10.45
N GLY A 198 -42.38 0.06 9.14
CA GLY A 198 -42.26 1.11 8.12
C GLY A 198 -40.88 1.21 7.44
N SER A 199 -39.92 0.36 7.80
CA SER A 199 -38.66 0.17 7.06
C SER A 199 -38.89 -0.61 5.76
N ASN A 200 -38.26 -0.15 4.67
CA ASN A 200 -38.38 -0.74 3.33
C ASN A 200 -37.23 -1.71 2.98
N LEU A 201 -36.49 -2.21 3.98
CA LEU A 201 -35.25 -2.94 3.76
C LEU A 201 -35.53 -4.37 3.26
N ILE A 202 -35.24 -4.64 1.98
CA ILE A 202 -35.49 -5.92 1.31
C ILE A 202 -34.28 -6.85 1.42
N ILE A 203 -34.52 -8.13 1.73
CA ILE A 203 -33.50 -9.20 1.74
C ILE A 203 -34.09 -10.41 0.98
N LYS A 204 -33.50 -10.79 -0.17
CA LYS A 204 -34.01 -11.86 -1.05
C LYS A 204 -32.92 -12.70 -1.73
N SER A 205 -33.32 -13.83 -2.29
CA SER A 205 -32.50 -14.89 -2.90
C SER A 205 -33.03 -15.31 -4.29
N GLY A 206 -32.15 -15.74 -5.20
CA GLY A 206 -32.45 -16.05 -6.62
C GLY A 206 -31.37 -16.89 -7.34
N SER A 207 -31.64 -17.37 -8.56
CA SER A 207 -31.14 -18.65 -9.11
C SER A 207 -30.13 -18.57 -10.32
N VAL A 208 -29.79 -19.74 -10.90
CA VAL A 208 -28.48 -20.10 -11.51
C VAL A 208 -28.55 -20.47 -13.02
N VAL A 209 -27.45 -20.22 -13.76
CA VAL A 209 -27.01 -20.97 -14.96
C VAL A 209 -25.48 -21.16 -14.90
N ASN A 210 -24.91 -22.16 -15.59
CA ASN A 210 -23.47 -22.52 -15.62
C ASN A 210 -23.01 -22.80 -17.08
N ASP A 211 -21.72 -22.92 -17.45
CA ASP A 211 -20.45 -23.06 -16.70
C ASP A 211 -19.23 -22.59 -17.56
N TYR A 212 -18.00 -22.95 -17.16
CA TYR A 212 -16.71 -22.89 -17.89
C TYR A 212 -16.03 -21.52 -18.11
N GLN A 213 -14.94 -21.26 -17.37
CA GLN A 213 -13.57 -21.56 -17.84
C GLN A 213 -12.53 -21.35 -16.71
N GLN A 214 -11.36 -22.00 -16.82
CA GLN A 214 -10.28 -21.91 -15.84
C GLN A 214 -9.15 -20.95 -16.26
N ASN A 215 -8.43 -20.48 -15.23
CA ASN A 215 -7.12 -19.81 -15.24
C ASN A 215 -7.10 -18.27 -15.25
N TYR A 216 -5.91 -17.74 -14.89
CA TYR A 216 -5.49 -16.35 -14.68
C TYR A 216 -5.66 -15.72 -13.30
N ASN A 217 -4.59 -15.76 -12.49
CA ASN A 217 -4.29 -14.86 -11.35
C ASN A 217 -2.76 -14.77 -11.16
N SER A 218 -2.12 -13.61 -11.38
CA SER A 218 -0.74 -13.34 -10.91
C SER A 218 -0.31 -11.85 -10.87
N LEU A 219 -1.22 -10.88 -10.80
CA LEU A 219 -0.89 -9.46 -10.67
C LEU A 219 -1.73 -8.85 -9.55
N VAL A 220 -1.11 -8.54 -8.41
CA VAL A 220 -1.65 -8.00 -7.13
C VAL A 220 -3.11 -7.53 -7.20
N GLN A 221 -4.03 -8.23 -6.52
CA GLN A 221 -5.48 -8.11 -6.73
C GLN A 221 -6.28 -7.80 -5.44
N THR A 222 -6.36 -6.54 -5.03
CA THR A 222 -7.30 -5.98 -4.03
C THR A 222 -8.13 -4.86 -4.67
N GLY A 223 -9.47 -4.95 -4.60
CA GLY A 223 -10.38 -3.82 -4.84
C GLY A 223 -10.34 -3.17 -6.24
N MET A 224 -10.50 -1.84 -6.27
CA MET A 224 -10.65 -1.02 -7.48
C MET A 224 -9.59 0.09 -7.58
N GLY A 225 -9.53 0.77 -8.74
CA GLY A 225 -8.58 1.85 -9.04
C GLY A 225 -7.51 1.44 -10.06
N SER A 226 -6.37 2.10 -10.05
CA SER A 226 -5.18 1.64 -10.76
C SER A 226 -4.55 0.43 -10.08
N ALA A 227 -4.18 -0.58 -10.86
CA ALA A 227 -3.35 -1.70 -10.42
C ALA A 227 -1.96 -1.24 -9.91
N TYR A 228 -1.48 -0.08 -10.38
CA TYR A 228 -0.24 0.56 -9.94
C TYR A 228 -0.43 1.48 -8.72
N GLY A 229 -1.68 1.71 -8.30
CA GLY A 229 -2.07 2.69 -7.29
C GLY A 229 -2.05 4.13 -7.82
N GLY A 230 -2.34 5.11 -6.95
CA GLY A 230 -2.21 6.51 -7.29
C GLY A 230 -0.77 6.93 -7.60
N GLN A 231 -0.60 8.06 -8.29
CA GLN A 231 0.71 8.61 -8.63
C GLN A 231 1.54 8.84 -7.37
N TRP A 232 2.84 8.56 -7.41
CA TRP A 232 3.74 8.82 -6.30
C TRP A 232 3.77 10.32 -5.96
N LYS A 233 4.02 10.62 -4.69
CA LYS A 233 4.36 11.95 -4.20
C LYS A 233 5.38 11.86 -3.06
N PRO A 234 6.22 12.89 -2.89
CA PRO A 234 7.16 12.94 -1.78
C PRO A 234 6.40 13.06 -0.45
N ASN A 235 6.82 12.31 0.57
CA ASN A 235 6.30 12.49 1.91
C ASN A 235 6.89 13.79 2.48
N PRO A 236 6.07 14.80 2.84
CA PRO A 236 6.58 16.08 3.34
C PRO A 236 7.34 15.97 4.66
N ASN A 237 7.23 14.83 5.36
CA ASN A 237 7.95 14.57 6.60
C ASN A 237 9.28 13.83 6.39
N LYS A 238 9.62 13.33 5.18
CA LYS A 238 10.87 12.58 4.92
C LYS A 238 11.81 13.39 4.02
N PRO A 239 13.01 13.82 4.47
CA PRO A 239 13.90 14.66 3.66
C PRO A 239 14.31 14.04 2.33
N ASN A 240 14.67 12.76 2.36
CA ASN A 240 15.12 12.04 1.15
C ASN A 240 13.99 11.91 0.10
N ASP A 241 12.71 11.82 0.49
CA ASP A 241 11.60 11.96 -0.47
C ASP A 241 11.49 13.39 -1.01
N ARG A 242 11.53 14.40 -0.11
CA ARG A 242 11.32 15.81 -0.47
C ARG A 242 12.28 16.30 -1.54
N ILE A 243 13.55 15.85 -1.51
CA ILE A 243 14.54 16.25 -2.49
C ILE A 243 14.31 15.62 -3.87
N LEU A 244 13.43 14.61 -4.02
CA LEU A 244 13.15 14.01 -5.33
C LEU A 244 12.28 14.92 -6.21
N TRP A 245 11.60 15.92 -5.66
CA TRP A 245 10.90 16.98 -6.40
C TRP A 245 11.50 18.36 -6.09
N GLY A 246 11.75 19.16 -7.13
CA GLY A 246 12.39 20.47 -7.01
C GLY A 246 12.16 21.37 -8.23
N PRO A 247 12.83 22.53 -8.29
CA PRO A 247 12.62 23.50 -9.37
C PRO A 247 13.07 22.93 -10.73
N PRO A 248 12.21 22.93 -11.77
CA PRO A 248 12.53 22.35 -13.08
C PRO A 248 13.81 22.89 -13.72
N ASN A 249 14.58 21.99 -14.34
CA ASN A 249 15.86 22.26 -15.00
C ASN A 249 16.95 22.89 -14.10
N THR A 250 16.92 22.65 -12.79
CA THR A 250 17.92 23.19 -11.86
C THR A 250 18.80 22.11 -11.23
N ILE A 251 19.87 22.56 -10.57
CA ILE A 251 20.61 21.78 -9.58
C ILE A 251 20.40 22.48 -8.24
N GLN A 252 19.98 21.75 -7.22
CA GLN A 252 19.83 22.25 -5.85
C GLN A 252 20.76 21.48 -4.92
N LYS A 253 21.16 22.11 -3.82
CA LYS A 253 22.09 21.51 -2.85
C LYS A 253 21.48 21.56 -1.46
N TYR A 254 21.22 20.39 -0.90
CA TYR A 254 20.53 20.20 0.37
C TYR A 254 21.52 19.73 1.43
N TYR A 255 21.41 20.27 2.64
CA TYR A 255 22.01 19.67 3.82
C TYR A 255 20.98 18.75 4.48
N MET A 256 21.37 17.49 4.67
CA MET A 256 20.58 16.41 5.23
C MET A 256 21.00 16.20 6.67
N GLU A 257 20.16 16.67 7.60
CA GLU A 257 20.35 16.47 9.05
C GLU A 257 19.92 15.06 9.44
N ASN A 258 20.82 14.24 9.97
CA ASN A 258 20.43 12.95 10.57
C ASN A 258 19.65 13.19 11.87
N ARG A 259 18.95 12.15 12.36
CA ARG A 259 18.08 12.24 13.56
C ARG A 259 18.80 12.71 14.82
N GLN A 260 20.09 12.44 14.95
CA GLN A 260 20.89 12.79 16.13
C GLN A 260 21.40 14.25 16.10
N GLY A 261 21.16 15.00 15.01
CA GLY A 261 21.60 16.39 14.86
C GLY A 261 23.12 16.56 14.74
N THR A 262 23.85 15.46 14.58
CA THR A 262 25.32 15.41 14.57
C THR A 262 25.78 14.53 13.43
N ASN A 263 26.65 15.05 12.55
CA ASN A 263 27.21 14.34 11.39
C ASN A 263 26.18 14.09 10.25
N GLY A 264 25.45 15.14 9.85
CA GLY A 264 24.69 15.18 8.60
C GLY A 264 25.59 15.35 7.37
N TYR A 265 25.00 15.30 6.17
CA TYR A 265 25.74 15.32 4.89
C TYR A 265 25.08 16.23 3.85
N TRP A 266 25.84 16.61 2.83
CA TRP A 266 25.29 17.32 1.68
C TRP A 266 24.79 16.33 0.62
N VAL A 267 23.72 16.70 -0.07
CA VAL A 267 23.27 16.06 -1.32
C VAL A 267 23.04 17.13 -2.38
N SER A 268 23.65 16.99 -3.55
CA SER A 268 23.29 17.81 -4.72
C SER A 268 22.34 17.02 -5.62
N VAL A 269 21.23 17.62 -6.01
CA VAL A 269 20.19 16.98 -6.83
C VAL A 269 20.00 17.74 -8.14
N LYS A 270 20.01 17.00 -9.25
CA LYS A 270 19.71 17.52 -10.59
C LYS A 270 18.29 17.17 -10.99
N TYR A 271 17.51 18.17 -11.41
CA TYR A 271 16.12 18.02 -11.84
C TYR A 271 15.95 18.09 -13.36
N ASP A 272 14.96 17.36 -13.88
CA ASP A 272 14.50 17.45 -15.26
C ASP A 272 13.55 18.64 -15.52
N SER A 273 12.97 18.70 -16.71
CA SER A 273 12.02 19.76 -17.12
C SER A 273 10.65 19.71 -16.42
N ARG A 274 10.35 18.64 -15.67
CA ARG A 274 9.15 18.52 -14.81
C ARG A 274 9.44 18.89 -13.36
N GLY A 275 10.71 19.01 -12.99
CA GLY A 275 11.13 19.17 -11.59
C GLY A 275 11.33 17.84 -10.87
N TRP A 276 11.43 16.73 -11.59
CA TRP A 276 11.73 15.41 -11.01
C TRP A 276 13.23 15.18 -10.98
N ALA A 277 13.75 14.69 -9.86
CA ALA A 277 15.16 14.42 -9.69
C ALA A 277 15.59 13.27 -10.61
N ILE A 278 16.68 13.46 -11.36
CA ILE A 278 17.24 12.47 -12.29
C ILE A 278 18.64 12.00 -11.88
N LYS A 279 19.30 12.75 -10.98
CA LYS A 279 20.58 12.36 -10.41
C LYS A 279 20.80 13.00 -9.05
N ASN A 280 21.19 12.20 -8.06
CA ASN A 280 21.68 12.67 -6.76
C ASN A 280 23.19 12.50 -6.70
N ARG A 281 23.87 13.40 -5.99
CA ARG A 281 25.27 13.27 -5.56
C ARG A 281 25.31 13.35 -4.04
N HIS A 282 25.71 12.27 -3.40
CA HIS A 282 25.83 12.17 -1.95
C HIS A 282 27.27 12.50 -1.54
N TYR A 283 27.44 13.41 -0.59
CA TYR A 283 28.75 13.80 -0.04
C TYR A 283 29.03 13.08 1.29
N THR A 284 28.81 11.77 1.29
CA THR A 284 28.99 10.87 2.43
C THR A 284 29.39 9.49 1.93
N ASP A 285 30.13 8.74 2.75
CA ASP A 285 30.36 7.30 2.58
C ASP A 285 29.49 6.45 3.53
N HIS A 286 28.61 7.07 4.34
CA HIS A 286 27.83 6.40 5.40
C HIS A 286 28.69 5.53 6.34
N ASN A 287 29.98 5.87 6.50
CA ASN A 287 30.97 5.05 7.19
C ASN A 287 31.21 3.66 6.54
N GLN A 288 30.93 3.51 5.25
CA GLN A 288 31.16 2.31 4.44
C GLN A 288 31.96 2.65 3.17
N PRO A 289 33.20 3.17 3.28
CA PRO A 289 34.02 3.59 2.12
C PRO A 289 34.41 2.47 1.15
N TRP A 290 34.17 1.21 1.53
CA TRP A 290 34.32 0.03 0.67
C TRP A 290 33.09 -0.23 -0.22
N ALA A 291 31.91 0.29 0.14
CA ALA A 291 30.67 0.12 -0.61
C ALA A 291 30.54 1.17 -1.72
N HIS A 292 30.83 2.44 -1.40
CA HIS A 292 30.83 3.55 -2.35
C HIS A 292 31.76 4.70 -1.90
N THR A 293 32.23 5.48 -2.87
CA THR A 293 33.15 6.61 -2.64
C THR A 293 32.45 7.81 -2.01
N ASN A 294 33.24 8.76 -1.51
CA ASN A 294 32.74 10.08 -1.12
C ASN A 294 33.39 11.17 -2.00
N PRO A 295 32.62 11.88 -2.87
CA PRO A 295 31.20 11.66 -3.14
C PRO A 295 30.95 10.44 -4.03
N HIS A 296 29.67 10.06 -4.18
CA HIS A 296 29.16 9.13 -5.20
C HIS A 296 27.83 9.65 -5.75
N ASP A 297 27.41 9.16 -6.93
CA ASP A 297 26.12 9.57 -7.53
C ASP A 297 25.16 8.39 -7.76
N LYS A 298 23.87 8.62 -7.48
CA LYS A 298 22.75 7.76 -7.89
C LYS A 298 22.06 8.34 -9.13
N ILE A 299 21.72 7.50 -10.11
CA ILE A 299 20.73 7.83 -11.15
C ILE A 299 19.34 7.53 -10.58
N ILE A 300 18.38 8.42 -10.81
CA ILE A 300 16.99 8.21 -10.42
C ILE A 300 16.18 7.96 -11.69
N ASN A 301 15.67 6.73 -11.82
CA ASN A 301 14.68 6.37 -12.80
C ASN A 301 13.27 6.60 -12.22
N TRP A 302 12.26 6.62 -13.07
CA TRP A 302 10.87 6.84 -12.67
C TRP A 302 9.96 5.84 -13.39
N ASP A 303 9.11 5.13 -12.63
CA ASP A 303 8.12 4.22 -13.20
C ASP A 303 7.17 5.00 -14.14
N PRO A 304 6.96 4.54 -15.38
CA PRO A 304 6.17 5.28 -16.36
C PRO A 304 4.66 5.26 -16.11
N ASN A 305 4.16 4.37 -15.23
CA ASN A 305 2.74 4.20 -14.94
C ASN A 305 2.31 5.03 -13.74
N ASN A 306 3.07 4.98 -12.64
CA ASN A 306 2.72 5.64 -11.38
C ASN A 306 3.75 6.67 -10.87
N GLY A 307 4.84 6.92 -11.60
CA GLY A 307 5.84 7.91 -11.21
C GLY A 307 6.56 7.55 -9.90
N THR A 308 6.65 6.28 -9.52
CA THR A 308 7.49 5.87 -8.37
C THR A 308 8.98 6.03 -8.72
N PRO A 309 9.80 6.67 -7.87
CA PRO A 309 11.23 6.77 -8.09
C PRO A 309 11.93 5.43 -7.83
N ASP A 310 12.86 5.09 -8.70
CA ASP A 310 13.71 3.90 -8.64
C ASP A 310 15.20 4.31 -8.63
N LEU A 311 15.89 3.97 -7.54
CA LEU A 311 17.31 4.26 -7.30
C LEU A 311 18.15 2.96 -7.23
N SER A 312 17.60 1.82 -7.69
CA SER A 312 18.27 0.50 -7.63
C SER A 312 19.48 0.35 -8.57
N GLY A 313 19.74 1.36 -9.41
CA GLY A 313 20.92 1.47 -10.25
C GLY A 313 22.21 1.56 -9.42
N HIS A 314 23.31 1.11 -10.03
CA HIS A 314 24.65 1.17 -9.44
C HIS A 314 25.04 2.58 -8.98
N ASP A 315 25.74 2.66 -7.85
CA ASP A 315 26.48 3.86 -7.49
C ASP A 315 27.55 4.18 -8.54
N ILE A 316 27.51 5.41 -9.05
CA ILE A 316 28.58 5.96 -9.86
C ILE A 316 29.64 6.48 -8.90
N ASN A 317 30.63 5.63 -8.69
CA ASN A 317 31.77 5.87 -7.83
C ASN A 317 32.86 6.69 -8.53
N TYR A 318 33.66 7.40 -7.74
CA TYR A 318 34.71 8.31 -8.17
C TYR A 318 36.03 8.03 -7.43
N PRO A 319 36.64 6.84 -7.62
CA PRO A 319 37.92 6.50 -6.99
C PRO A 319 39.05 7.40 -7.49
N LEU A 320 40.02 7.72 -6.64
CA LEU A 320 41.08 8.68 -6.95
C LEU A 320 42.00 8.24 -8.09
N GLU A 321 42.14 6.93 -8.30
CA GLU A 321 42.94 6.34 -9.38
C GLU A 321 42.38 6.67 -10.77
N GLU A 322 41.04 6.71 -10.90
CA GLU A 322 40.35 7.01 -12.16
C GLU A 322 39.92 8.48 -12.26
N TYR A 323 39.59 9.11 -11.12
CA TYR A 323 39.11 10.48 -11.01
C TYR A 323 40.05 11.32 -10.13
N PRO A 324 41.31 11.57 -10.54
CA PRO A 324 42.30 12.30 -9.74
C PRO A 324 41.92 13.77 -9.48
N ASN A 325 40.98 14.32 -10.25
CA ASN A 325 40.40 15.66 -10.05
C ASN A 325 39.04 15.63 -9.32
N GLY A 326 38.66 14.48 -8.76
CA GLY A 326 37.35 14.25 -8.12
C GLY A 326 36.20 14.04 -9.10
N ALA A 327 34.99 13.95 -8.54
CA ALA A 327 33.76 13.68 -9.27
C ALA A 327 33.43 14.77 -10.31
N PRO A 328 33.06 14.42 -11.57
CA PRO A 328 32.73 15.40 -12.60
C PRO A 328 31.58 16.33 -12.19
N GLU A 329 31.65 17.61 -12.57
CA GLU A 329 30.57 18.58 -12.34
C GLU A 329 29.26 18.11 -13.01
N PHE A 330 28.12 18.36 -12.35
CA PHE A 330 26.80 18.19 -12.95
C PHE A 330 26.61 19.14 -14.14
N LYS A 331 26.91 18.69 -15.36
CA LYS A 331 26.71 19.47 -16.59
C LYS A 331 25.26 19.95 -16.73
N PHE A 332 25.05 21.24 -16.93
CA PHE A 332 23.75 21.89 -17.14
C PHE A 332 23.80 22.96 -18.24
N TYR A 333 22.65 23.22 -18.88
CA TYR A 333 22.47 24.37 -19.75
C TYR A 333 22.04 25.56 -18.88
N LYS A 334 22.79 26.66 -18.90
CA LYS A 334 22.70 27.72 -17.88
C LYS A 334 21.32 28.37 -17.79
N TYR A 335 20.59 28.13 -16.69
CA TYR A 335 19.78 29.17 -16.04
C TYR A 335 19.68 28.91 -14.51
N LYS A 336 20.37 29.75 -13.72
CA LYS A 336 20.57 29.69 -12.25
C LYS A 336 21.47 28.53 -11.75
N GLY A 337 22.38 28.86 -10.83
CA GLY A 337 23.31 27.90 -10.20
C GLY A 337 22.77 27.32 -8.88
N GLU A 338 23.62 26.56 -8.18
CA GLU A 338 23.27 25.90 -6.91
C GLU A 338 22.73 26.91 -5.88
N ILE A 339 21.55 26.61 -5.30
CA ILE A 339 21.03 27.32 -4.13
C ILE A 339 21.12 26.35 -2.94
N PRO A 340 21.85 26.69 -1.85
CA PRO A 340 21.92 25.87 -0.66
C PRO A 340 20.62 25.97 0.14
N MET A 341 20.08 24.82 0.57
CA MET A 341 18.90 24.72 1.44
C MET A 341 19.16 23.78 2.62
N ILE A 342 18.61 24.11 3.78
CA ILE A 342 18.61 23.25 4.98
C ILE A 342 17.21 22.65 5.14
N LEU A 343 17.13 21.33 5.31
CA LEU A 343 15.87 20.60 5.47
C LEU A 343 15.72 20.08 6.90
N THR A 344 15.32 20.96 7.82
CA THR A 344 14.94 20.54 9.18
C THR A 344 13.67 19.68 9.14
N VAL A 345 13.69 18.56 9.87
CA VAL A 345 12.56 17.64 10.04
C VAL A 345 12.40 17.21 11.49
N ASN A 346 11.19 16.75 11.82
CA ASN A 346 10.86 16.17 13.11
C ASN A 346 11.55 14.79 13.27
N GLU A 347 12.01 14.45 14.47
CA GLU A 347 12.77 13.20 14.76
C GLU A 347 12.06 11.92 14.27
N ASP A 348 10.73 11.95 14.26
CA ASP A 348 9.85 10.85 13.87
C ASP A 348 9.84 10.57 12.34
N ALA A 349 10.46 11.45 11.54
CA ALA A 349 10.60 11.38 10.08
C ALA A 349 11.30 10.11 9.57
N TYR A 350 12.35 9.70 10.29
CA TYR A 350 13.21 8.59 9.88
C TYR A 350 12.64 7.21 10.25
N GLN A 351 11.65 7.17 11.14
CA GLN A 351 11.11 5.91 11.65
C GLN A 351 10.29 5.15 10.59
N PHE A 352 10.63 3.88 10.35
CA PHE A 352 9.75 2.96 9.62
C PHE A 352 8.51 2.64 10.46
N LYS A 353 7.33 2.97 9.96
CA LYS A 353 6.05 2.70 10.63
C LYS A 353 5.52 1.31 10.27
N THR A 354 5.91 0.75 9.13
CA THR A 354 5.55 -0.64 8.72
C THR A 354 6.73 -1.41 8.13
N LEU A 355 6.64 -2.75 8.17
CA LEU A 355 7.61 -3.62 7.49
C LEU A 355 7.54 -3.50 5.95
N SER A 356 6.37 -3.12 5.41
CA SER A 356 6.19 -2.86 3.97
C SER A 356 7.00 -1.64 3.53
N GLU A 357 6.97 -0.58 4.33
CA GLU A 357 7.75 0.64 4.11
C GLU A 357 9.26 0.35 4.11
N PHE A 358 9.75 -0.46 5.06
CA PHE A 358 11.15 -0.91 5.07
C PHE A 358 11.51 -1.72 3.82
N LYS A 359 10.67 -2.69 3.44
CA LYS A 359 10.89 -3.49 2.24
C LYS A 359 10.93 -2.64 0.97
N SER A 360 10.04 -1.66 0.85
CA SER A 360 10.00 -0.70 -0.27
C SER A 360 11.24 0.21 -0.29
N CYS A 361 11.78 0.59 0.87
CA CYS A 361 13.03 1.33 0.98
C CYS A 361 14.23 0.54 0.44
N MET A 362 14.48 -0.65 1.02
CA MET A 362 15.62 -1.48 0.60
C MET A 362 15.52 -1.91 -0.86
N SER A 363 14.33 -2.35 -1.31
CA SER A 363 14.14 -2.83 -2.70
C SER A 363 14.35 -1.76 -3.77
N ARG A 364 14.38 -0.47 -3.40
CA ARG A 364 14.63 0.66 -4.32
C ARG A 364 16.07 1.20 -4.23
N GLY A 365 16.96 0.49 -3.54
CA GLY A 365 18.37 0.87 -3.40
C GLY A 365 18.68 1.76 -2.18
N GLY A 366 17.75 1.92 -1.24
CA GLY A 366 17.93 2.75 -0.06
C GLY A 366 18.89 2.14 0.97
N ASP A 367 19.61 3.02 1.66
CA ASP A 367 20.54 2.75 2.75
C ASP A 367 19.90 3.20 4.07
N VAL A 368 20.23 2.55 5.19
CA VAL A 368 19.60 2.80 6.50
C VAL A 368 20.65 2.72 7.60
N GLU A 369 20.78 3.79 8.38
CA GLU A 369 21.56 3.79 9.63
C GLU A 369 20.59 3.69 10.82
N PHE A 370 20.84 2.79 11.77
CA PHE A 370 19.98 2.63 12.94
C PHE A 370 20.72 2.12 14.17
N LYS A 371 20.23 2.49 15.36
CA LYS A 371 20.76 2.03 16.66
C LYS A 371 19.86 0.94 17.24
N TRP A 372 20.48 -0.15 17.69
CA TRP A 372 19.82 -1.20 18.46
C TRP A 372 20.69 -1.65 19.64
N LYS A 373 20.11 -1.66 20.85
CA LYS A 373 20.80 -2.01 22.12
C LYS A 373 22.16 -1.30 22.32
N GLY A 374 22.29 -0.06 21.83
CA GLY A 374 23.50 0.76 21.96
C GLY A 374 24.61 0.46 20.94
N ILE A 375 24.35 -0.37 19.92
CA ILE A 375 25.22 -0.57 18.76
C ILE A 375 24.57 0.08 17.55
N ASP A 376 25.37 0.80 16.76
CA ASP A 376 24.96 1.40 15.49
C ASP A 376 25.22 0.43 14.35
N TYR A 377 24.26 0.33 13.44
CA TYR A 377 24.26 -0.57 12.29
C TYR A 377 23.97 0.21 11.00
N THR A 378 24.64 -0.19 9.92
CA THR A 378 24.34 0.27 8.56
C THR A 378 23.71 -0.89 7.77
N LEU A 379 22.66 -0.59 7.03
CA LEU A 379 22.28 -1.33 5.84
C LEU A 379 22.64 -0.52 4.61
N SER A 380 23.24 -1.16 3.61
CA SER A 380 23.52 -0.53 2.32
C SER A 380 23.25 -1.47 1.17
N SER A 381 22.90 -0.91 0.02
CA SER A 381 22.87 -1.67 -1.23
C SER A 381 24.30 -1.88 -1.76
N VAL A 382 24.59 -3.05 -2.31
CA VAL A 382 25.90 -3.43 -2.86
C VAL A 382 25.74 -4.21 -4.16
N TRP A 383 26.70 -4.15 -5.10
CA TRP A 383 26.55 -4.75 -6.45
C TRP A 383 27.64 -5.76 -6.84
N PRO A 384 27.83 -6.86 -6.09
CA PRO A 384 28.75 -7.93 -6.51
C PRO A 384 28.23 -8.62 -7.78
N ASN A 385 29.08 -8.67 -8.83
CA ASN A 385 28.75 -9.24 -10.15
C ASN A 385 27.50 -8.61 -10.80
N ASP A 386 27.44 -7.28 -10.80
CA ASP A 386 26.40 -6.46 -11.43
C ASP A 386 24.95 -6.74 -10.96
N LYS A 387 24.79 -7.24 -9.73
CA LYS A 387 23.48 -7.52 -9.12
C LYS A 387 23.35 -6.83 -7.78
N MET A 388 22.30 -6.04 -7.61
CA MET A 388 21.95 -5.43 -6.33
C MET A 388 21.70 -6.53 -5.28
N LYS A 389 22.42 -6.42 -4.17
CA LYS A 389 22.31 -7.22 -2.95
C LYS A 389 22.28 -6.29 -1.75
N PHE A 390 21.94 -6.82 -0.58
CA PHE A 390 21.77 -6.02 0.64
C PHE A 390 22.84 -6.39 1.66
N SER A 391 23.70 -5.43 2.01
CA SER A 391 24.66 -5.55 3.10
C SER A 391 24.02 -5.09 4.41
N ILE A 392 24.37 -5.76 5.53
CA ILE A 392 24.10 -5.29 6.89
C ILE A 392 25.28 -5.61 7.80
N GLY A 393 25.68 -4.66 8.63
CA GLY A 393 26.72 -4.83 9.64
C GLY A 393 26.76 -3.69 10.66
N PRO A 394 27.56 -3.82 11.72
CA PRO A 394 27.82 -2.72 12.65
C PRO A 394 28.60 -1.60 11.95
N CYS A 395 28.47 -0.36 12.43
CA CYS A 395 29.15 0.82 11.87
C CYS A 395 30.67 0.87 12.18
N THR A 396 31.42 -0.20 11.88
CA THR A 396 32.86 -0.33 12.20
C THR A 396 33.81 0.22 11.12
N ARG A 397 33.29 0.62 9.96
CA ARG A 397 34.07 0.92 8.73
C ARG A 397 34.86 -0.28 8.17
N VAL A 398 34.53 -1.53 8.56
CA VAL A 398 35.23 -2.74 8.12
C VAL A 398 34.30 -3.72 7.41
N GLU A 399 34.53 -3.92 6.10
CA GLU A 399 33.73 -4.79 5.22
C GLU A 399 33.49 -6.20 5.79
N LYS A 400 34.53 -6.83 6.36
CA LYS A 400 34.47 -8.21 6.88
C LYS A 400 33.46 -8.42 8.02
N ASP A 401 33.03 -7.34 8.68
CA ASP A 401 32.08 -7.38 9.79
C ASP A 401 30.61 -7.34 9.27
N CYS A 402 30.42 -7.15 7.96
CA CYS A 402 29.11 -7.08 7.29
C CYS A 402 28.73 -8.43 6.65
N THR A 403 27.42 -8.68 6.53
CA THR A 403 26.84 -9.85 5.84
C THR A 403 26.01 -9.39 4.65
N VAL A 404 26.14 -10.06 3.50
CA VAL A 404 25.43 -9.72 2.26
C VAL A 404 24.36 -10.77 1.93
N TYR A 405 23.17 -10.30 1.55
CA TYR A 405 21.99 -11.11 1.25
C TYR A 405 21.45 -10.87 -0.17
N ASP A 406 20.88 -11.90 -0.79
CA ASP A 406 20.32 -11.82 -2.15
C ASP A 406 18.90 -11.22 -2.16
N THR A 407 18.15 -11.33 -1.06
CA THR A 407 16.79 -10.77 -0.95
C THR A 407 16.57 -10.00 0.35
N VAL A 408 15.63 -9.03 0.31
CA VAL A 408 15.21 -8.30 1.53
C VAL A 408 14.55 -9.25 2.55
N ASP A 409 13.92 -10.34 2.13
CA ASP A 409 13.35 -11.34 3.04
C ASP A 409 14.41 -12.18 3.76
N GLU A 410 15.57 -12.45 3.15
CA GLU A 410 16.72 -13.07 3.82
C GLU A 410 17.39 -12.10 4.81
N LEU A 411 17.62 -10.86 4.36
CA LEU A 411 18.15 -9.76 5.18
C LEU A 411 17.35 -9.58 6.48
N LEU A 412 16.03 -9.71 6.40
CA LEU A 412 15.10 -9.58 7.52
C LEU A 412 15.27 -10.64 8.63
N GLU A 413 15.96 -11.75 8.36
CA GLU A 413 16.31 -12.76 9.37
C GLU A 413 17.70 -12.53 10.01
N TYR A 414 18.47 -11.51 9.58
CA TYR A 414 19.73 -11.14 10.22
C TYR A 414 19.53 -10.78 11.70
N LYS A 415 20.49 -11.15 12.55
CA LYS A 415 20.41 -10.94 14.01
C LYS A 415 21.15 -9.68 14.46
N VAL A 416 20.37 -8.69 14.88
CA VAL A 416 20.82 -7.41 15.41
C VAL A 416 20.77 -7.45 16.94
N GLY A 417 21.91 -7.38 17.63
CA GLY A 417 21.95 -7.49 19.10
C GLY A 417 21.26 -8.74 19.67
N GLY A 418 21.20 -9.84 18.90
CA GLY A 418 20.54 -11.10 19.22
C GLY A 418 19.10 -11.26 18.69
N ASP A 419 18.41 -10.17 18.34
CA ASP A 419 17.02 -10.17 17.86
C ASP A 419 16.99 -10.13 16.33
N ARG A 420 15.91 -10.58 15.69
CA ARG A 420 15.82 -10.53 14.22
C ARG A 420 15.45 -9.13 13.73
N LEU A 421 16.07 -8.69 12.63
CA LEU A 421 15.78 -7.41 11.99
C LEU A 421 14.28 -7.19 11.75
N ARG A 422 13.54 -8.21 11.28
CA ARG A 422 12.09 -8.13 11.05
C ARG A 422 11.23 -7.79 12.25
N ASP A 423 11.69 -8.17 13.45
CA ASP A 423 10.95 -7.98 14.69
C ASP A 423 11.24 -6.59 15.29
N ILE A 424 12.38 -5.98 14.93
CA ILE A 424 12.89 -4.75 15.57
C ILE A 424 12.92 -3.52 14.65
N ILE A 425 12.94 -3.64 13.32
CA ILE A 425 13.23 -2.50 12.42
C ILE A 425 12.18 -1.37 12.46
N THR A 426 10.93 -1.65 12.83
CA THR A 426 9.90 -0.61 13.05
C THR A 426 9.96 0.02 14.45
N GLN A 427 10.75 -0.55 15.36
CA GLN A 427 10.90 -0.14 16.76
C GLN A 427 12.28 0.46 17.08
N ALA A 428 13.30 0.11 16.30
CA ALA A 428 14.67 0.58 16.48
C ALA A 428 14.82 2.07 16.18
N GLU A 429 15.79 2.72 16.79
CA GLU A 429 16.08 4.13 16.55
C GLU A 429 16.74 4.28 15.17
N ILE A 430 15.94 4.54 14.13
CA ILE A 430 16.48 4.87 12.81
C ILE A 430 17.18 6.23 12.90
N ILE A 431 18.48 6.27 12.64
CA ILE A 431 19.36 7.44 12.68
C ILE A 431 19.25 8.23 11.37
N ASP A 432 19.31 7.51 10.24
CA ASP A 432 19.08 8.03 8.89
C ASP A 432 18.50 6.93 7.98
N ARG A 433 17.87 7.33 6.88
CA ARG A 433 17.53 6.45 5.76
C ARG A 433 17.46 7.24 4.45
N THR A 434 18.15 6.76 3.41
CA THR A 434 17.95 7.22 2.02
C THR A 434 16.71 6.52 1.42
N LEU A 435 16.08 7.11 0.39
CA LEU A 435 14.74 6.71 -0.11
C LEU A 435 14.63 6.74 -1.64
#